data_AF-F4S9R8-F1
#
_entry.id   AF-F4S9R8-F1
#
_cell.length_a   1.000
_cell.length_b   1.000
_cell.length_c   1.000
_cell.angle_alpha   90.00
_cell.angle_beta   90.00
_cell.angle_gamma   90.00
#
_symmetry.space_group_name_H-M   'P 1'
#
loop_
_entity.id
_entity.type
_entity.pdbx_description
1 polymer ?
#
loop_
_entity_poly.entity_id
_entity_poly.type
_entity_poly.pdbx_seq_one_letter_code
_entity_poly.pdbx_strand_id
1 'polypeptide(L)'
;MKWIALIALISVLNTFQNFLTLKFTKNIYSKKPQLVNPLQSRTFGVWTLTSGLIRLYTAYNINHPALYQLTIGSYLIAFFHFGSELIGFKTCQISSGLISPLIVASTSLIWMLRQYDFYVK
;
A
#
# COMPACT_ATOMS: atom_id res chain seq x y z
N MET A 1 -7.82 -3.08 15.72
CA MET A 1 -7.68 -1.61 15.57
C MET A 1 -6.23 -1.11 15.69
N LYS A 2 -5.47 -1.45 16.75
CA LYS A 2 -4.08 -0.95 16.94
C LYS A 2 -3.13 -1.17 15.74
N TRP A 3 -3.27 -2.29 15.02
CA TRP A 3 -2.48 -2.60 13.82
C TRP A 3 -2.70 -1.63 12.65
N ILE A 4 -3.96 -1.26 12.38
CA ILE A 4 -4.29 -0.42 11.22
C ILE A 4 -3.82 1.03 11.44
N ALA A 5 -3.89 1.52 12.68
CA ALA A 5 -3.33 2.82 13.07
C ALA A 5 -1.80 2.88 12.90
N LEU A 6 -1.09 1.79 13.24
CA LEU A 6 0.35 1.68 13.01
C LEU A 6 0.69 1.76 11.51
N ILE A 7 -0.03 1.02 10.66
CA ILE A 7 0.16 1.07 9.19
C ILE A 7 -0.12 2.47 8.63
N ALA A 8 -1.10 3.19 9.17
CA ALA A 8 -1.36 4.57 8.78
C ALA A 8 -0.19 5.51 9.11
N LEU A 9 0.38 5.41 10.32
CA LEU A 9 1.55 6.20 10.71
C LEU A 9 2.77 5.88 9.82
N ILE A 10 3.02 4.60 9.55
CA ILE A 10 4.09 4.17 8.63
C ILE A 10 3.87 4.75 7.23
N SER A 11 2.62 4.85 6.76
CA SER A 11 2.29 5.44 5.47
C SER A 11 2.61 6.93 5.40
N VAL A 12 2.38 7.67 6.49
CA VAL A 12 2.76 9.09 6.60
C VAL A 12 4.28 9.25 6.56
N LEU A 13 5.02 8.45 7.35
CA LEU A 13 6.49 8.49 7.36
C LEU A 13 7.08 8.12 5.98
N ASN A 14 6.54 7.09 5.33
CA ASN A 14 6.92 6.72 3.97
C ASN A 14 6.63 7.84 2.97
N THR A 15 5.53 8.58 3.16
CA THR A 15 5.21 9.73 2.32
C THR A 15 6.32 10.78 2.44
N PHE A 16 6.68 11.19 3.65
CA PHE A 16 7.78 12.15 3.84
C PHE A 16 9.10 11.67 3.21
N GLN A 17 9.46 10.39 3.38
CA GLN A 17 10.67 9.84 2.75
C GLN A 17 10.61 9.92 1.22
N ASN A 18 9.46 9.66 0.60
CA ASN A 18 9.29 9.71 -0.86
C ASN A 18 9.50 11.12 -1.45
N PHE A 19 9.31 12.17 -0.65
CA PHE A 19 9.58 13.56 -1.05
C PHE A 19 11.05 13.95 -0.87
N LEU A 20 11.77 13.28 0.03
CA LEU A 20 13.17 13.60 0.37
C LEU A 20 14.18 12.72 -0.36
N THR A 21 13.82 11.48 -0.70
CA THR A 21 14.76 10.53 -1.31
C THR A 21 14.08 9.60 -2.31
N LEU A 22 14.85 9.18 -3.31
CA LEU A 22 14.43 8.17 -4.30
C LEU A 22 14.78 6.74 -3.86
N LYS A 23 15.57 6.58 -2.80
CA LYS A 23 16.20 5.30 -2.45
C LYS A 23 15.18 4.19 -2.24
N PHE A 24 14.09 4.49 -1.53
CA PHE A 24 13.05 3.51 -1.23
C PHE A 24 12.29 3.09 -2.49
N THR A 25 11.82 4.05 -3.28
CA THR A 25 11.07 3.82 -4.52
C THR A 25 11.92 3.07 -5.54
N LYS A 26 13.22 3.40 -5.66
CA LYS A 26 14.17 2.66 -6.50
C LYS A 26 14.36 1.22 -6.05
N ASN A 27 14.29 0.94 -4.75
CA ASN A 27 14.42 -0.41 -4.23
C ASN A 27 13.19 -1.28 -4.54
N ILE A 28 12.00 -0.67 -4.60
CA ILE A 28 10.78 -1.32 -5.08
C ILE A 28 10.92 -1.66 -6.57
N TYR A 29 11.16 -0.65 -7.41
CA TYR A 29 11.33 -0.80 -8.86
C TYR A 29 12.78 -1.14 -9.26
N SER A 30 13.35 -2.12 -8.57
CA SER A 30 14.78 -2.44 -8.62
C SER A 30 15.27 -3.04 -9.94
N LYS A 31 14.39 -3.53 -10.84
CA LYS A 31 14.80 -3.97 -12.18
C LYS A 31 14.99 -2.81 -13.14
N LYS A 32 14.31 -1.68 -12.92
CA LYS A 32 14.43 -0.48 -13.76
C LYS A 32 14.51 0.79 -12.90
N PRO A 33 15.51 0.91 -12.01
CA PRO A 33 15.62 2.04 -11.08
C PRO A 33 15.81 3.40 -11.78
N GLN A 34 16.24 3.39 -13.05
CA GLN A 34 16.35 4.58 -13.90
C GLN A 34 15.00 5.22 -14.25
N LEU A 35 13.90 4.46 -14.20
CA LEU A 35 12.55 4.98 -14.45
C LEU A 35 11.98 5.73 -13.23
N VAL A 36 12.58 5.54 -12.06
CA VAL A 36 12.20 6.21 -10.82
C VAL A 36 12.86 7.59 -10.76
N ASN A 37 12.09 8.59 -11.21
CA ASN A 37 12.46 10.00 -11.11
C ASN A 37 11.82 10.67 -9.87
N PRO A 38 12.23 11.89 -9.50
CA PRO A 38 11.66 12.59 -8.34
C PRO A 38 10.16 12.82 -8.40
N LEU A 39 9.59 13.05 -9.58
CA LEU A 39 8.15 13.22 -9.74
C LEU A 39 7.42 11.92 -9.41
N GLN A 40 7.86 10.80 -9.99
CA GLN A 40 7.28 9.47 -9.76
C GLN A 40 7.39 9.06 -8.28
N SER A 41 8.51 9.37 -7.62
CA SER A 41 8.68 9.14 -6.18
C SER A 41 7.66 9.92 -5.35
N ARG A 42 7.47 11.21 -5.63
CA ARG A 42 6.45 12.02 -4.93
C ARG A 42 5.03 11.52 -5.19
N THR A 43 4.70 11.16 -6.44
CA THR A 43 3.39 10.57 -6.78
C THR A 43 3.15 9.26 -6.04
N PHE A 44 4.16 8.40 -5.94
CA PHE A 44 4.09 7.17 -5.13
C PHE A 44 3.90 7.48 -3.64
N GLY A 45 4.56 8.52 -3.14
CA GLY A 45 4.36 9.06 -1.79
C GLY A 45 2.91 9.48 -1.55
N VAL A 46 2.33 10.31 -2.42
CA VAL A 46 0.92 10.74 -2.30
C VAL A 46 -0.04 9.56 -2.37
N TRP A 47 0.19 8.60 -3.28
CA TRP A 47 -0.61 7.37 -3.35
C TRP A 47 -0.56 6.56 -2.04
N THR A 48 0.63 6.47 -1.43
CA THR A 48 0.83 5.82 -0.13
C THR A 48 0.09 6.56 0.97
N LEU A 49 0.13 7.89 0.99
CA LEU A 49 -0.61 8.72 1.94
C LEU A 49 -2.11 8.51 1.82
N THR A 50 -2.67 8.57 0.60
CA THR A 50 -4.09 8.34 0.34
C THR A 50 -4.54 7.00 0.89
N SER A 51 -3.78 5.94 0.58
CA SER A 51 -4.06 4.60 1.09
C SER A 51 -3.94 4.52 2.63
N GLY A 52 -2.98 5.24 3.21
CA GLY A 52 -2.81 5.38 4.66
C GLY A 52 -4.01 6.05 5.34
N LEU A 53 -4.55 7.11 4.76
CA LEU A 53 -5.73 7.81 5.26
C LEU A 53 -6.98 6.94 5.19
N ILE A 54 -7.21 6.24 4.07
CA ILE A 54 -8.33 5.28 3.94
C ILE A 54 -8.28 4.24 5.07
N ARG A 55 -7.10 3.67 5.31
CA ARG A 55 -6.87 2.69 6.39
C ARG A 55 -7.11 3.31 7.77
N LEU A 56 -6.62 4.53 8.01
CA LEU A 56 -6.83 5.22 9.28
C LEU A 56 -8.32 5.43 9.58
N TYR A 57 -9.07 6.01 8.64
CA TYR A 57 -10.49 6.27 8.81
C TYR A 57 -11.30 4.99 9.01
N THR A 58 -10.95 3.93 8.27
CA THR A 58 -11.55 2.60 8.44
C THR A 58 -11.17 1.97 9.77
N ALA A 59 -9.96 2.21 10.29
CA ALA A 59 -9.57 1.75 11.61
C ALA A 59 -10.47 2.32 12.71
N TYR A 60 -10.88 3.58 12.60
CA TYR A 60 -11.81 4.21 13.55
C TYR A 60 -13.26 3.79 13.35
N ASN A 61 -13.64 3.48 12.11
CA ASN A 61 -15.02 3.19 11.72
C ASN A 61 -15.14 1.81 11.06
N ILE A 62 -14.55 0.78 11.68
CA ILE A 62 -14.38 -0.53 11.02
C ILE A 62 -15.71 -1.22 10.68
N ASN A 63 -16.79 -0.87 11.38
CA ASN A 63 -18.12 -1.42 11.12
C ASN A 63 -18.86 -0.68 10.00
N HIS A 64 -18.29 0.39 9.44
CA HIS A 64 -18.93 1.14 8.37
C HIS A 64 -18.71 0.44 7.02
N PRO A 65 -19.76 -0.09 6.36
CA PRO A 65 -19.65 -0.93 5.16
C PRO A 65 -18.82 -0.29 4.05
N ALA A 66 -19.12 0.97 3.72
CA ALA A 66 -18.43 1.68 2.64
C ALA A 66 -16.92 1.86 2.89
N LEU A 67 -16.51 2.15 4.13
CA LEU A 67 -15.10 2.33 4.48
C LEU A 67 -14.35 0.99 4.48
N TYR A 68 -15.02 -0.08 4.92
CA TYR A 68 -14.48 -1.43 4.88
C TYR A 68 -14.21 -1.88 3.44
N GLN A 69 -15.21 -1.73 2.56
CA GLN A 69 -15.11 -2.03 1.13
C GLN A 69 -14.08 -1.15 0.42
N LEU A 70 -14.02 0.15 0.75
CA LEU A 70 -13.03 1.07 0.20
C LEU A 70 -11.60 0.65 0.57
N THR A 71 -11.39 0.18 1.80
CA THR A 71 -10.08 -0.32 2.24
C THR A 71 -9.71 -1.61 1.52
N ILE A 72 -10.64 -2.55 1.34
CA ILE A 72 -10.45 -3.73 0.48
C ILE A 72 -10.03 -3.29 -0.93
N GLY A 73 -10.74 -2.34 -1.53
CA GLY A 73 -10.41 -1.77 -2.84
C GLY A 73 -8.99 -1.20 -2.90
N SER A 74 -8.55 -0.48 -1.85
CA SER A 74 -7.19 0.05 -1.77
C SER A 74 -6.11 -1.04 -1.76
N TYR A 75 -6.37 -2.18 -1.11
CA TYR A 75 -5.46 -3.32 -1.12
C TYR A 75 -5.45 -4.05 -2.47
N LEU A 76 -6.62 -4.17 -3.12
CA LEU A 76 -6.70 -4.73 -4.47
C LEU A 76 -5.91 -3.89 -5.47
N ILE A 77 -6.03 -2.56 -5.44
CA ILE A 77 -5.24 -1.66 -6.30
C ILE A 77 -3.74 -1.90 -6.10
N ALA A 78 -3.27 -1.98 -4.85
CA ALA A 78 -1.87 -2.24 -4.55
C ALA A 78 -1.43 -3.64 -5.05
N PHE A 79 -2.25 -4.67 -4.83
CA PHE A 79 -1.97 -6.03 -5.27
C PHE A 79 -1.85 -6.12 -6.79
N PHE A 80 -2.81 -5.57 -7.53
CA PHE A 80 -2.78 -5.56 -9.00
C PHE A 80 -1.62 -4.72 -9.54
N HIS A 81 -1.36 -3.55 -8.97
CA HIS A 81 -0.21 -2.71 -9.36
C HIS A 81 1.09 -3.50 -9.22
N PHE A 82 1.43 -3.96 -8.01
CA PHE A 82 2.70 -4.67 -7.79
C PHE A 82 2.77 -6.03 -8.50
N GLY A 83 1.64 -6.73 -8.66
CA GLY A 83 1.56 -7.95 -9.47
C GLY A 83 1.86 -7.70 -10.94
N SER A 84 1.26 -6.66 -11.54
CA SER A 84 1.53 -6.28 -12.94
C SER A 84 2.97 -5.84 -13.15
N GLU A 85 3.57 -5.12 -12.19
CA GLU A 85 4.97 -4.70 -12.24
C GLU A 85 5.97 -5.85 -12.11
N LEU A 86 5.59 -6.91 -11.40
CA LEU A 86 6.39 -8.12 -11.25
C LEU A 86 6.33 -9.03 -12.49
N ILE A 87 5.12 -9.26 -13.03
CA ILE A 87 4.88 -10.28 -14.06
C ILE A 87 4.91 -9.67 -15.48
N GLY A 88 4.21 -8.57 -15.68
CA GLY A 88 3.99 -7.95 -17.00
C GLY A 88 5.07 -6.93 -17.36
N PHE A 89 5.13 -5.82 -16.63
CA PHE A 89 6.04 -4.70 -16.94
C PHE A 89 7.50 -4.98 -16.55
N LYS A 90 7.71 -5.92 -15.62
CA LYS A 90 9.01 -6.39 -15.14
C LYS A 90 9.91 -5.24 -14.66
N THR A 91 9.33 -4.24 -14.00
CA THR A 91 10.04 -3.10 -13.39
C THR A 91 10.51 -3.43 -11.97
N CYS A 92 9.86 -4.40 -11.33
CA CYS A 92 10.18 -4.89 -9.99
C CYS A 92 10.69 -6.34 -10.02
N GLN A 93 11.30 -6.78 -8.93
CA GLN A 93 11.59 -8.19 -8.64
C GLN A 93 11.28 -8.49 -7.19
N ILE A 94 11.19 -9.77 -6.82
CA ILE A 94 11.06 -10.19 -5.42
C ILE A 94 12.35 -9.78 -4.69
N SER A 95 12.32 -8.59 -4.09
CA SER A 95 13.41 -7.99 -3.31
C SER A 95 12.88 -7.59 -1.94
N SER A 96 13.78 -7.29 -1.00
CA SER A 96 13.41 -6.77 0.32
C SER A 96 12.54 -5.50 0.22
N GLY A 97 12.69 -4.71 -0.83
CA GLY A 97 11.86 -3.52 -1.10
C GLY A 97 10.42 -3.87 -1.48
N LEU A 98 10.21 -4.85 -2.36
CA LEU A 98 8.86 -5.23 -2.86
C LEU A 98 8.11 -6.16 -1.91
N ILE A 99 8.83 -7.02 -1.18
CA ILE A 99 8.24 -8.05 -0.30
C ILE A 99 7.37 -7.41 0.78
N SER A 100 7.81 -6.30 1.38
CA SER A 100 7.05 -5.64 2.45
C SER A 100 5.66 -5.16 1.96
N PRO A 101 5.54 -4.37 0.88
CA PRO A 101 4.24 -4.01 0.30
C PRO A 101 3.37 -5.22 -0.09
N LEU A 102 3.95 -6.26 -0.68
CA LEU A 102 3.21 -7.46 -1.11
C LEU A 102 2.64 -8.24 0.07
N ILE A 103 3.44 -8.48 1.12
CA ILE A 103 2.97 -9.18 2.32
C ILE A 103 1.87 -8.38 3.00
N VAL A 104 2.10 -7.08 3.22
CA VAL A 104 1.11 -6.22 3.91
C VAL A 104 -0.21 -6.17 3.14
N ALA A 105 -0.18 -5.96 1.82
CA ALA A 105 -1.39 -5.92 1.01
C ALA A 105 -2.13 -7.27 1.00
N SER A 106 -1.42 -8.37 0.78
CA SER A 106 -2.02 -9.71 0.65
C SER A 106 -2.61 -10.19 1.98
N THR A 107 -1.86 -10.09 3.07
CA THR A 107 -2.32 -10.53 4.40
C THR A 107 -3.49 -9.68 4.91
N SER A 108 -3.44 -8.36 4.70
CA SER A 108 -4.52 -7.46 5.11
C SER A 108 -5.78 -7.71 4.29
N LEU A 109 -5.66 -7.93 2.98
CA LEU A 109 -6.79 -8.25 2.10
C LEU A 109 -7.45 -9.57 2.53
N ILE A 110 -6.67 -10.64 2.72
CA ILE A 110 -7.19 -11.94 3.15
C ILE A 110 -7.90 -11.82 4.50
N TRP A 111 -7.32 -11.09 5.44
CA TRP A 111 -7.93 -10.86 6.75
C TRP A 111 -9.27 -10.12 6.64
N MET A 112 -9.33 -9.03 5.86
CA MET A 112 -10.57 -8.27 5.71
C MET A 112 -11.66 -9.08 5.01
N LEU A 113 -11.31 -9.87 3.99
CA LEU A 113 -12.30 -10.75 3.34
C LEU A 113 -12.84 -11.81 4.30
N ARG A 114 -11.99 -12.39 5.17
CA ARG A 114 -12.41 -13.38 6.16
C ARG A 114 -13.23 -12.81 7.32
N GLN A 115 -13.15 -11.52 7.57
CA GLN A 115 -13.83 -10.85 8.68
C GLN A 115 -14.97 -9.95 8.20
N TYR A 116 -15.34 -10.05 6.92
CA TYR A 116 -16.34 -9.19 6.30
C TYR A 116 -17.67 -9.24 7.05
N ASP A 117 -18.27 -10.43 7.19
CA ASP A 117 -19.58 -10.60 7.86
C ASP A 117 -19.54 -10.29 9.37
N PHE A 118 -18.35 -10.31 9.98
CA PHE A 118 -18.18 -9.97 11.39
C PHE A 118 -18.27 -8.45 11.61
N TYR A 119 -17.63 -7.67 10.74
CA TYR A 119 -17.56 -6.21 10.87
C TYR A 119 -18.64 -5.47 10.08
N VAL A 120 -19.05 -6.00 8.93
CA VAL A 120 -20.07 -5.40 8.06
C VAL A 120 -21.38 -6.15 8.28
N LYS A 121 -22.33 -5.50 8.96
CA LYS A 121 -23.68 -5.99 9.19
C LYS A 121 -24.70 -5.09 8.50
#